data_AF-A0A7V9CC41-F1
#
_entry.id   AF-A0A7V9CC41-F1
#
_cell.length_a   1.000
_cell.length_b   1.000
_cell.length_c   1.000
_cell.angle_alpha   90.00
_cell.angle_beta   90.00
_cell.angle_gamma   90.00
#
_symmetry.space_group_name_H-M   'P 1'
#
loop_
_entity.id
_entity.type
_entity.pdbx_description
1 polymer ?
#
loop_
_entity_poly.entity_id
_entity_poly.type
_entity_poly.pdbx_seq_one_letter_code
_entity_poly.pdbx_strand_id
1 'polypeptide(L)'
;MDQHYDLVALGGGAGGLVASLTAAGLGARVALVEQASQPGGDCLFTGCVPSKSLIASAKLVHQLRTANRLGLDPGEPSFDFARVMERVESVIEQAGRRDRPDALRERGVEVVRARGRFIEPGVIEAGERRLRY
;
A
#
# COMPACT_ATOMS: atom_id res chain seq x y z
N MET A 1 24.32 20.71 1.50
CA MET A 1 23.34 21.64 2.10
C MET A 1 22.32 20.79 2.81
N ASP A 2 22.20 20.91 4.14
CA ASP A 2 21.21 20.17 4.92
C ASP A 2 19.81 20.57 4.43
N GLN A 3 19.12 19.64 3.79
CA GLN A 3 17.78 19.87 3.25
C GLN A 3 16.78 19.71 4.40
N HIS A 4 16.15 20.82 4.79
CA HIS A 4 15.08 20.82 5.79
C HIS A 4 13.76 20.42 5.11
N TYR A 5 13.08 19.43 5.68
CA TYR A 5 11.74 19.00 5.32
C TYR A 5 10.74 19.59 6.31
N ASP A 6 9.49 19.75 5.90
CA ASP A 6 8.39 20.09 6.81
C ASP A 6 7.78 18.82 7.42
N LEU A 7 7.96 17.67 6.75
CA LEU A 7 7.51 16.36 7.21
C LEU A 7 8.44 15.26 6.69
N VAL A 8 8.88 14.39 7.60
CA VAL A 8 9.49 13.10 7.24
C VAL A 8 8.59 11.98 7.76
N ALA A 9 8.03 11.19 6.84
CA ALA A 9 7.25 10.01 7.17
C ALA A 9 8.14 8.75 7.15
N LEU A 10 8.22 8.05 8.27
CA LEU A 10 8.90 6.75 8.37
C LEU A 10 7.90 5.61 8.13
N GLY A 11 7.99 4.99 6.96
CA GLY A 11 7.14 3.90 6.50
C GLY A 11 6.10 4.36 5.48
N GLY A 12 6.06 3.70 4.33
CA GLY A 12 5.12 3.91 3.22
C GLY A 12 3.83 3.12 3.34
N GLY A 13 3.38 2.78 4.55
CA GLY A 13 2.05 2.22 4.78
C GLY A 13 0.93 3.27 4.64
N ALA A 14 -0.31 2.87 4.90
CA ALA A 14 -1.48 3.74 4.74
C ALA A 14 -1.33 5.10 5.46
N GLY A 15 -0.83 5.12 6.70
CA GLY A 15 -0.62 6.35 7.46
C GLY A 15 0.45 7.26 6.84
N GLY A 16 1.61 6.70 6.49
CA GLY A 16 2.70 7.48 5.88
C GLY A 16 2.34 8.01 4.50
N LEU A 17 1.68 7.22 3.67
CA LEU A 17 1.20 7.65 2.35
C LEU A 17 0.21 8.82 2.45
N VAL A 18 -0.81 8.69 3.30
CA VAL A 18 -1.81 9.75 3.48
C VAL A 18 -1.17 11.02 4.04
N ALA A 19 -0.37 10.91 5.11
CA ALA A 19 0.30 12.06 5.70
C ALA A 19 1.21 12.77 4.68
N SER A 20 2.03 12.01 3.95
CA SER A 20 2.95 12.58 2.96
C SER A 20 2.23 13.25 1.81
N LEU A 21 1.19 12.61 1.24
CA LEU A 21 0.44 13.17 0.13
C LEU A 21 -0.37 14.40 0.53
N THR A 22 -0.99 14.37 1.71
CA THR A 22 -1.72 15.53 2.23
C THR A 22 -0.77 16.70 2.48
N ALA A 23 0.37 16.47 3.15
CA ALA A 23 1.34 17.53 3.41
C ALA A 23 1.92 18.12 2.10
N ALA A 24 2.29 17.27 1.13
CA ALA A 24 2.77 17.73 -0.17
C ALA A 24 1.71 18.54 -0.93
N GLY A 25 0.44 18.10 -0.89
CA GLY A 25 -0.69 18.84 -1.47
C GLY A 25 -0.95 20.20 -0.83
N LEU A 26 -0.51 20.41 0.42
CA LEU A 26 -0.53 21.69 1.11
C LEU A 26 0.74 22.54 0.87
N GLY A 27 1.66 22.09 0.01
CA GLY A 27 2.88 22.79 -0.35
C GLY A 27 4.08 22.51 0.57
N ALA A 28 3.96 21.55 1.49
CA ALA A 28 5.04 21.17 2.39
C ALA A 28 6.13 20.39 1.64
N ARG A 29 7.39 20.54 2.05
CA ARG A 29 8.49 19.71 1.58
C ARG A 29 8.50 18.39 2.35
N VAL A 30 8.23 17.28 1.65
CA VAL A 30 8.01 15.97 2.27
C VAL A 30 9.04 14.95 1.81
N ALA A 31 9.56 14.17 2.77
CA ALA A 31 10.22 12.89 2.49
C ALA A 31 9.43 11.72 3.08
N LEU A 32 9.29 10.64 2.30
CA LEU A 32 8.77 9.35 2.70
C LEU A 32 9.89 8.32 2.67
N VAL A 33 10.22 7.73 3.81
CA VAL A 33 11.25 6.70 3.94
C VAL A 33 10.58 5.33 3.96
N GLU A 34 10.88 4.47 3.00
CA GLU A 34 10.33 3.11 2.91
C GLU A 34 11.46 2.10 2.67
N GLN A 35 11.50 1.02 3.45
CA GLN A 35 12.51 -0.03 3.34
C GLN A 35 12.12 -1.12 2.32
N ALA A 36 10.83 -1.34 2.12
CA ALA A 36 10.29 -2.28 1.14
C ALA A 36 10.61 -1.83 -0.29
N SER A 37 10.38 -2.72 -1.25
CA SER A 37 10.53 -2.39 -2.68
C SER A 37 9.50 -1.38 -3.16
N GLN A 38 8.32 -1.34 -2.51
CA GLN A 38 7.20 -0.47 -2.89
C GLN A 38 6.48 0.08 -1.66
N PRO A 39 6.01 1.34 -1.71
CA PRO A 39 5.03 1.86 -0.76
C PRO A 39 3.66 1.17 -0.93
N GLY A 40 2.86 1.20 0.12
CA GLY A 40 1.54 0.59 0.24
C GLY A 40 1.35 -0.17 1.56
N GLY A 41 2.46 -0.66 2.12
CA GLY A 41 2.49 -1.41 3.39
C GLY A 41 1.56 -2.63 3.41
N ASP A 42 1.22 -3.07 4.61
CA ASP A 42 0.45 -4.31 4.78
C ASP A 42 -0.94 -4.22 4.15
N CYS A 43 -1.61 -3.08 4.28
CA CYS A 43 -2.96 -2.90 3.73
C CYS A 43 -3.02 -3.27 2.23
N LEU A 44 -2.02 -2.86 1.46
CA LEU A 44 -1.93 -3.12 0.02
C LEU A 44 -1.42 -4.53 -0.29
N PHE A 45 -0.33 -4.98 0.35
CA PHE A 45 0.40 -6.17 -0.11
C PHE A 45 0.03 -7.46 0.62
N THR A 46 -0.36 -7.41 1.89
CA THR A 46 -0.47 -8.61 2.75
C THR A 46 -1.73 -8.65 3.62
N GLY A 47 -2.52 -7.58 3.64
CA GLY A 47 -3.65 -7.38 4.52
C GLY A 47 -4.95 -7.17 3.75
N CYS A 48 -5.47 -5.95 3.75
CA CYS A 48 -6.82 -5.62 3.32
C CYS A 48 -7.10 -5.98 1.85
N VAL A 49 -6.24 -5.54 0.93
CA VAL A 49 -6.43 -5.76 -0.51
C VAL A 49 -6.41 -7.26 -0.86
N PRO A 50 -5.38 -8.05 -0.49
CA PRO A 50 -5.38 -9.48 -0.78
C PRO A 50 -6.52 -10.23 -0.08
N SER A 51 -6.75 -9.96 1.21
CA SER A 51 -7.80 -10.67 1.97
C SER A 51 -9.19 -10.41 1.40
N LYS A 52 -9.54 -9.16 1.07
CA LYS A 52 -10.86 -8.84 0.52
C LYS A 52 -11.02 -9.31 -0.91
N SER A 53 -9.93 -9.36 -1.67
CA SER A 53 -9.93 -9.97 -3.00
C SER A 53 -10.26 -11.46 -2.90
N LEU A 54 -9.56 -12.22 -2.04
CA LEU A 54 -9.84 -13.64 -1.85
C LEU A 54 -11.25 -13.89 -1.29
N ILE A 55 -11.67 -13.11 -0.29
CA ILE A 55 -13.02 -13.21 0.31
C ILE A 55 -14.11 -13.00 -0.75
N ALA A 56 -13.92 -12.11 -1.73
CA ALA A 56 -14.90 -11.92 -2.80
C ALA A 56 -15.11 -13.20 -3.64
N SER A 57 -14.03 -13.90 -3.98
CA SER A 57 -14.12 -15.19 -4.67
C SER A 57 -14.78 -16.26 -3.81
N ALA A 58 -14.37 -16.37 -2.54
CA ALA A 58 -14.96 -17.33 -1.61
C ALA A 58 -16.46 -17.06 -1.37
N LYS A 59 -16.86 -15.79 -1.31
CA LYS A 59 -18.27 -15.38 -1.15
C LYS A 59 -19.11 -15.86 -2.32
N LEU A 60 -18.64 -15.72 -3.56
CA LEU A 60 -19.36 -16.22 -4.74
C LEU A 60 -19.53 -17.74 -4.69
N VAL A 61 -18.46 -18.48 -4.37
CA VAL A 61 -18.54 -19.95 -4.20
C VAL A 61 -19.57 -20.32 -3.13
N HIS A 62 -19.56 -19.64 -1.98
CA HIS A 62 -20.53 -19.87 -0.93
C HIS A 62 -21.97 -19.56 -1.37
N GLN A 63 -22.18 -18.48 -2.12
CA GLN A 63 -23.49 -18.10 -2.66
C GLN A 63 -24.03 -19.15 -3.64
N LEU A 64 -23.19 -19.70 -4.52
CA LEU A 64 -23.59 -20.77 -5.45
C LEU A 64 -23.98 -22.06 -4.70
N ARG A 65 -23.21 -22.43 -3.68
CA ARG A 65 -23.51 -23.59 -2.82
C ARG A 65 -24.78 -23.43 -1.99
N THR A 66 -25.19 -22.19 -1.70
CA THR A 66 -26.35 -21.89 -0.84
C THR A 66 -27.47 -21.17 -1.57
N ALA A 67 -27.51 -21.29 -2.91
CA ALA A 67 -28.47 -20.59 -3.77
C ALA A 67 -29.94 -20.99 -3.49
N ASN A 68 -30.16 -22.17 -2.90
CA ASN A 68 -31.48 -22.64 -2.45
C ASN A 68 -32.15 -21.70 -1.44
N ARG A 69 -31.37 -20.92 -0.67
CA ARG A 69 -31.90 -19.89 0.23
C ARG A 69 -32.62 -18.76 -0.50
N LEU A 70 -32.34 -18.60 -1.79
CA LEU A 70 -32.96 -17.62 -2.68
C LEU A 70 -33.96 -18.28 -3.65
N GLY A 71 -34.32 -19.55 -3.43
CA GLY A 71 -35.22 -20.31 -4.31
C GLY A 71 -34.59 -20.76 -5.63
N LEU A 72 -33.25 -20.75 -5.73
CA LEU A 72 -32.51 -21.23 -6.91
C LEU A 72 -31.89 -22.61 -6.63
N ASP A 73 -31.70 -23.42 -7.67
CA ASP A 73 -30.99 -24.70 -7.50
C ASP A 73 -29.53 -24.45 -7.08
N PRO A 74 -29.04 -25.07 -5.98
CA PRO A 74 -27.66 -24.93 -5.55
C PRO A 74 -26.72 -25.73 -6.44
N GLY A 75 -25.48 -25.27 -6.58
CA GLY A 75 -24.45 -25.96 -7.35
C GLY A 75 -23.08 -25.92 -6.68
N GLU A 76 -22.25 -26.93 -6.99
CA GLU A 76 -20.85 -26.97 -6.59
C GLU A 76 -19.97 -26.44 -7.73
N PRO A 77 -19.46 -25.19 -7.65
CA PRO A 77 -18.67 -24.63 -8.72
C PRO A 77 -17.28 -25.28 -8.78
N SER A 78 -16.85 -25.64 -9.99
CA SER A 78 -15.43 -25.94 -10.25
C SER A 78 -14.64 -24.63 -10.34
N PHE A 79 -13.50 -24.56 -9.66
CA PHE A 79 -12.61 -23.42 -9.72
C PHE A 79 -11.14 -23.85 -9.60
N ASP A 80 -10.26 -23.03 -10.17
CA ASP A 80 -8.82 -23.18 -10.06
C ASP A 80 -8.28 -22.17 -9.05
N PHE A 81 -7.70 -22.67 -7.95
CA PHE A 81 -7.16 -21.81 -6.90
C PHE A 81 -5.99 -20.95 -7.39
N ALA A 82 -5.17 -21.44 -8.32
CA ALA A 82 -4.07 -20.67 -8.89
C ALA A 82 -4.61 -19.43 -9.62
N ARG A 83 -5.65 -19.59 -10.46
CA ARG A 83 -6.33 -18.47 -11.14
C ARG A 83 -6.98 -17.48 -10.17
N VAL A 84 -7.48 -17.96 -9.02
CA VAL A 84 -8.00 -17.08 -7.97
C VAL A 84 -6.88 -16.22 -7.40
N MET A 85 -5.71 -16.81 -7.14
CA MET A 85 -4.54 -16.08 -6.62
C MET A 85 -3.95 -15.13 -7.66
N GLU A 86 -3.88 -15.49 -8.93
CA GLU A 86 -3.51 -14.58 -10.04
C GLU A 86 -4.44 -13.34 -10.08
N ARG A 87 -5.75 -13.53 -9.87
CA ARG A 87 -6.68 -12.41 -9.74
C ARG A 87 -6.36 -11.54 -8.52
N VAL A 88 -6.04 -12.15 -7.38
CA VAL A 88 -5.66 -11.42 -6.16
C VAL A 88 -4.43 -10.55 -6.43
N GLU A 89 -3.38 -11.12 -7.03
CA GLU A 89 -2.17 -10.40 -7.42
C GLU A 89 -2.46 -9.25 -8.38
N SER A 90 -3.30 -9.48 -9.40
CA SER A 90 -3.72 -8.42 -10.34
C SER A 90 -4.43 -7.26 -9.63
N VAL A 91 -5.27 -7.54 -8.63
CA VAL A 91 -5.94 -6.49 -7.84
C VAL A 91 -4.93 -5.69 -6.99
N ILE A 92 -3.94 -6.36 -6.39
CA ILE A 92 -2.84 -5.68 -5.65
C ILE A 92 -2.09 -4.74 -6.60
N GLU A 93 -1.69 -5.22 -7.78
CA GLU A 93 -0.98 -4.41 -8.76
C GLU A 93 -1.78 -3.19 -9.22
N GLN A 94 -3.07 -3.36 -9.47
CA GLN A 94 -3.97 -2.27 -9.89
C GLN A 94 -4.15 -1.24 -8.78
N ALA A 95 -4.38 -1.69 -7.54
CA ALA A 95 -4.54 -0.82 -6.38
C ALA A 95 -3.27 0.00 -6.09
N GLY A 96 -2.09 -0.63 -6.24
CA GLY A 96 -0.79 -0.02 -5.93
C GLY A 96 -0.25 0.96 -6.96
N ARG A 97 -0.88 1.11 -8.14
CA ARG A 97 -0.33 1.95 -9.24
C ARG A 97 -0.07 3.39 -8.80
N ARG A 98 -0.98 3.96 -8.00
CA ARG A 98 -0.86 5.34 -7.51
C ARG A 98 0.11 5.48 -6.34
N ASP A 99 0.54 4.39 -5.71
CA ASP A 99 1.45 4.44 -4.56
C ASP A 99 2.90 4.14 -4.96
N ARG A 100 3.16 3.94 -6.26
CA ARG A 100 4.50 3.75 -6.79
C ARG A 100 5.40 4.96 -6.50
N PRO A 101 6.71 4.75 -6.25
CA PRO A 101 7.63 5.84 -5.96
C PRO A 101 7.61 6.98 -6.99
N ASP A 102 7.51 6.67 -8.28
CA ASP A 102 7.48 7.70 -9.33
C ASP A 102 6.19 8.53 -9.29
N ALA A 103 5.04 7.88 -9.10
CA ALA A 103 3.75 8.57 -8.94
C ALA A 103 3.69 9.42 -7.64
N LEU A 104 4.41 9.03 -6.59
CA LEU A 104 4.57 9.84 -5.38
C LEU A 104 5.44 11.08 -5.64
N ARG A 105 6.56 10.91 -6.35
CA ARG A 105 7.47 12.01 -6.73
C ARG A 105 6.79 13.05 -7.61
N GLU A 106 5.99 12.61 -8.58
CA GLU A 106 5.16 13.51 -9.42
C GLU A 106 4.18 14.37 -8.60
N ARG A 107 3.81 13.91 -7.40
CA ARG A 107 2.93 14.64 -6.46
C ARG A 107 3.71 15.35 -5.34
N GLY A 108 5.01 15.56 -5.51
CA GLY A 108 5.83 16.34 -4.59
C GLY A 108 6.32 15.60 -3.34
N VAL A 109 6.16 14.26 -3.29
CA VAL A 109 6.68 13.44 -2.19
C VAL A 109 8.00 12.82 -2.61
N GLU A 110 9.09 13.20 -1.95
CA GLU A 110 10.37 12.53 -2.15
C GLU A 110 10.35 11.13 -1.51
N VAL A 111 10.66 10.09 -2.28
CA VAL A 111 10.70 8.72 -1.77
C VAL A 111 12.13 8.24 -1.60
N VAL A 112 12.53 7.99 -0.34
CA VAL A 112 13.84 7.47 0.06
C VAL A 112 13.72 5.98 0.36
N ARG A 113 14.35 5.14 -0.47
CA ARG A 113 14.33 3.69 -0.26
C ARG A 113 15.41 3.28 0.73
N ALA A 114 15.06 3.23 2.01
CA ALA A 114 15.96 2.83 3.09
C ALA A 114 15.17 2.48 4.35
N ARG A 115 15.84 1.83 5.30
CA ARG A 115 15.34 1.77 6.68
C ARG A 115 15.69 3.07 7.40
N GLY A 116 14.67 3.76 7.91
CA GLY A 116 14.85 5.00 8.66
C GLY A 116 15.11 4.76 10.15
N ARG A 117 15.91 5.64 10.78
CA ARG A 117 16.19 5.63 12.22
C ARG A 117 16.32 7.07 12.74
N PHE A 118 15.71 7.37 13.89
CA PHE A 118 15.98 8.60 14.62
C PHE A 118 17.39 8.56 15.21
N ILE A 119 18.21 9.56 14.91
CA ILE A 119 19.59 9.65 15.40
C ILE A 119 19.81 10.81 16.37
N GLU A 120 18.99 11.86 16.27
CA GLU A 120 18.92 13.00 17.20
C GLU A 120 17.56 13.70 17.03
N PRO A 121 17.15 14.61 17.94
CA PRO A 121 15.92 15.38 17.77
C PRO A 121 15.87 16.10 16.41
N GLY A 122 14.77 15.93 15.67
CA GLY A 122 14.57 16.55 14.35
C GLY A 122 15.40 15.94 13.22
N VAL A 123 16.07 14.79 13.42
CA VAL A 123 16.89 14.17 12.37
C VAL A 123 16.69 12.66 12.27
N ILE A 124 16.44 12.23 11.03
CA ILE A 124 16.32 10.85 10.62
C ILE A 124 17.50 10.47 9.72
N GLU A 125 18.15 9.35 10.01
CA GLU A 125 19.07 8.67 9.10
C GLU A 125 18.29 7.68 8.23
N ALA A 126 18.54 7.69 6.92
CA ALA A 126 17.91 6.81 5.95
C ALA A 126 18.93 6.42 4.87
N GLY A 127 19.61 5.28 5.06
CA GLY A 127 20.76 4.90 4.24
C GLY A 127 21.93 5.85 4.50
N GLU A 128 22.49 6.44 3.44
CA GLU A 128 23.57 7.43 3.56
C GLU A 128 23.07 8.86 3.80
N ARG A 129 21.75 9.05 3.88
CA ARG A 129 21.12 10.37 3.98
C ARG A 129 20.77 10.72 5.42
N ARG A 130 20.93 12.00 5.75
CA ARG A 130 20.38 12.63 6.95
C ARG A 130 19.28 13.59 6.54
N LEU A 131 18.07 13.37 7.06
CA LEU A 131 16.86 14.13 6.77
C LEU A 131 16.50 14.94 8.01
N ARG A 132 16.55 16.28 7.92
CA ARG A 132 16.14 17.18 9.01
C ARG A 132 14.69 17.60 8.83
N TYR A 133 13.90 17.66 9.91
CA TYR A 133 12.49 18.06 9.91
C TYR A 133 12.08 18.82 11.17
#